data_AF-A0A7W0BUV2-F1
#
_entry.id   AF-A0A7W0BUV2-F1
#
_cell.length_a   1.000
_cell.length_b   1.000
_cell.length_c   1.000
_cell.angle_alpha   90.00
_cell.angle_beta   90.00
_cell.angle_gamma   90.00
#
_symmetry.space_group_name_H-M   'P 1'
#
loop_
_entity.id
_entity.type
_entity.pdbx_description
1 polymer ?
#
loop_
_entity_poly.entity_id
_entity_poly.type
_entity_poly.pdbx_seq_one_letter_code
_entity_poly.pdbx_strand_id
1 'polypeptide(L)'
;MYKKWFALTVFIVQVIVGSIHVYGQATHLPATYQLTYDLQKVDAPFVIYTWEETRVMEYLDADFIHKRVLHFDIFLQGKVNYKHATIYLTDHVVKGFTEQGVSLERHLRKVKTYQSSTLADPIYGEITLYEWID
;
A
#
# COMPACT_ATOMS: atom_id res chain seq x y z
N MET A 1 33.82 35.48 5.89
CA MET A 1 32.96 35.35 7.09
C MET A 1 31.53 34.92 6.73
N TYR A 2 30.88 35.53 5.74
CA TYR A 2 29.52 35.19 5.28
C TYR A 2 29.33 33.71 4.87
N LYS A 3 30.32 33.06 4.25
CA LYS A 3 30.23 31.65 3.85
C LYS A 3 30.04 30.68 5.02
N LYS A 4 30.64 30.97 6.18
CA LYS A 4 30.52 30.13 7.39
C LYS A 4 29.13 30.26 8.01
N TRP A 5 28.60 31.48 8.06
CA TRP A 5 27.23 31.75 8.52
C TRP A 5 26.20 31.13 7.59
N PHE A 6 26.39 31.25 6.27
CA PHE A 6 25.52 30.60 5.30
C PHE A 6 25.52 29.07 5.47
N ALA A 7 26.70 28.45 5.58
CA ALA A 7 26.80 27.01 5.81
C ALA A 7 26.14 26.58 7.12
N LEU A 8 26.31 27.37 8.19
CA LEU A 8 25.65 27.11 9.48
C LEU A 8 24.12 27.20 9.37
N THR A 9 23.60 28.19 8.67
CA THR A 9 22.16 28.32 8.42
C THR A 9 21.62 27.12 7.65
N VAL A 10 22.28 26.71 6.56
CA VAL A 10 21.89 25.53 5.79
C VAL A 10 21.90 24.29 6.67
N PHE A 11 22.94 24.11 7.48
CA PHE A 11 23.03 22.97 8.40
C PHE A 11 21.88 22.96 9.41
N ILE A 12 21.59 24.08 10.06
CA ILE A 12 20.47 24.18 11.02
C ILE A 12 19.13 23.83 10.34
N VAL A 13 18.88 24.37 9.15
CA VAL A 13 17.67 24.06 8.38
C VAL A 13 17.61 22.56 8.05
N GLN A 14 18.70 21.95 7.61
CA GLN A 14 18.76 20.52 7.34
C GLN A 14 18.48 19.67 8.59
N VAL A 15 19.03 20.04 9.75
CA VAL A 15 18.77 19.33 11.01
C VAL A 15 17.29 19.45 11.40
N ILE A 16 16.69 20.65 11.32
CA ILE A 16 15.29 20.86 11.65
C ILE A 16 14.38 20.05 10.72
N VAL A 17 14.57 20.19 9.40
CA VAL A 17 13.77 19.48 8.40
C VAL A 17 13.93 17.97 8.54
N GLY A 18 15.16 17.48 8.73
CA GLY A 18 15.42 16.06 8.96
C GLY A 18 14.74 15.55 10.22
N SER A 19 14.79 16.31 11.32
CA SER A 19 14.15 15.95 12.59
C SER A 19 12.63 15.84 12.46
N ILE A 20 11.99 16.77 11.73
CA ILE A 20 10.55 16.74 11.46
C ILE A 20 10.16 15.46 10.69
N HIS A 21 10.92 15.07 9.67
CA HIS A 21 10.62 13.88 8.88
C HIS A 21 10.87 12.59 9.65
N VAL A 22 11.95 12.49 10.43
CA VAL A 22 12.21 11.33 11.29
C VAL A 22 11.12 11.19 12.34
N TYR A 23 10.70 12.30 12.97
CA TYR A 23 9.60 12.28 13.91
C TYR A 23 8.30 11.82 13.24
N GLY A 24 7.97 12.37 12.08
CA GLY A 24 6.79 11.95 11.31
C GLY A 24 6.81 10.46 10.96
N GLN A 25 7.95 9.92 10.52
CA GLN A 25 8.10 8.50 10.23
C GLN A 25 7.94 7.62 11.49
N ALA A 26 8.38 8.11 12.65
CA ALA A 26 8.26 7.38 13.92
C ALA A 26 6.82 7.40 14.46
N THR A 27 6.02 8.43 14.18
CA THR A 27 4.68 8.59 14.76
C THR A 27 3.53 8.21 13.82
N HIS A 28 3.78 8.12 12.51
CA HIS A 28 2.77 7.73 11.53
C HIS A 28 3.00 6.29 11.06
N LEU A 29 1.94 5.48 11.14
CA LEU A 29 1.96 4.11 10.64
C LEU A 29 2.17 4.10 9.11
N PRO A 30 3.02 3.20 8.58
CA PRO A 30 3.12 3.00 7.14
C PRO A 30 1.77 2.61 6.53
N ALA A 31 1.50 2.99 5.27
CA ALA A 31 0.22 2.68 4.63
C ALA A 31 -0.05 1.17 4.55
N THR A 32 0.99 0.34 4.42
CA THR A 32 0.91 -1.13 4.44
C THR A 32 0.44 -1.67 5.79
N TYR A 33 0.88 -1.05 6.90
CA TYR A 33 0.42 -1.40 8.24
C TYR A 33 -1.03 -0.97 8.44
N GLN A 34 -1.36 0.26 8.02
CA GLN A 34 -2.75 0.75 8.09
C GLN A 34 -3.71 -0.16 7.31
N LEU A 35 -3.33 -0.55 6.09
CA LEU A 35 -4.08 -1.52 5.27
C LEU A 35 -4.30 -2.83 6.02
N THR A 36 -3.23 -3.41 6.57
CA THR A 36 -3.30 -4.71 7.24
C THR A 36 -4.18 -4.65 8.48
N TYR A 37 -3.98 -3.65 9.34
CA TYR A 37 -4.76 -3.48 10.57
C TYR A 37 -6.23 -3.16 10.31
N ASP A 38 -6.56 -2.47 9.21
CA ASP A 38 -7.95 -2.24 8.85
C ASP A 38 -8.63 -3.50 8.29
N LEU A 39 -7.91 -4.33 7.54
CA LEU A 39 -8.42 -5.60 7.04
C LEU A 39 -8.61 -6.64 8.15
N GLN A 40 -7.77 -6.64 9.19
CA GLN A 40 -7.95 -7.49 10.38
C GLN A 40 -9.27 -7.22 11.12
N LYS A 41 -9.89 -6.05 10.92
CA LYS A 41 -11.17 -5.68 11.55
C LYS A 41 -12.38 -6.11 10.71
N VAL A 42 -12.17 -6.71 9.55
CA VAL A 42 -13.25 -7.11 8.65
C VAL A 42 -13.69 -8.53 9.03
N ASP A 43 -14.90 -8.64 9.58
CA ASP A 43 -15.47 -9.93 10.01
C ASP A 43 -16.01 -10.79 8.84
N ALA A 44 -16.28 -10.17 7.69
CA ALA A 44 -16.81 -10.87 6.52
C ALA A 44 -15.70 -11.64 5.78
N PRO A 45 -15.96 -12.82 5.18
CA PRO A 45 -14.96 -13.54 4.40
C PRO A 45 -14.43 -12.72 3.23
N PHE A 46 -13.10 -12.57 3.14
CA PHE A 46 -12.43 -11.91 2.02
C PHE A 46 -11.10 -12.57 1.66
N VAL A 47 -10.61 -12.26 0.47
CA VAL A 47 -9.24 -12.52 0.02
C VAL A 47 -8.67 -11.24 -0.56
N ILE A 48 -7.42 -10.91 -0.22
CA ILE A 48 -6.72 -9.79 -0.80
C ILE A 48 -5.58 -10.24 -1.73
N TYR A 49 -5.55 -9.64 -2.91
CA TYR A 49 -4.49 -9.78 -3.88
C TYR A 49 -3.61 -8.53 -3.86
N THR A 50 -2.32 -8.74 -3.62
CA THR A 50 -1.31 -7.68 -3.50
C THR A 50 -0.08 -7.98 -4.35
N TRP A 51 0.91 -7.09 -4.32
CA TRP A 51 2.23 -7.32 -4.87
C TRP A 51 3.23 -7.66 -3.76
N GLU A 52 4.10 -6.73 -3.36
CA GLU A 52 5.04 -6.94 -2.25
C GLU A 52 4.42 -6.58 -0.89
N GLU A 53 3.23 -5.97 -0.85
CA GLU A 53 2.52 -5.66 0.40
C GLU A 53 2.19 -6.94 1.18
N THR A 54 2.06 -8.09 0.51
CA THR A 54 1.95 -9.42 1.15
C THR A 54 3.05 -9.66 2.16
N ARG A 55 4.27 -9.15 1.93
CA ARG A 55 5.42 -9.39 2.82
C ARG A 55 5.24 -8.69 4.16
N VAL A 56 4.55 -7.56 4.16
CA VAL A 56 4.18 -6.86 5.39
C VAL A 56 3.07 -7.61 6.11
N MET A 57 2.08 -8.13 5.38
CA MET A 57 1.01 -8.95 5.96
C MET A 57 1.57 -10.24 6.58
N GLU A 58 2.52 -10.90 5.92
CA GLU A 58 3.25 -12.07 6.44
C GLU A 58 4.07 -11.72 7.69
N TYR A 59 4.77 -10.58 7.68
CA TYR A 59 5.52 -10.10 8.84
C TYR A 59 4.61 -9.80 10.04
N LEU A 60 3.42 -9.27 9.78
CA LEU A 60 2.42 -8.95 10.80
C LEU A 60 1.57 -10.15 11.23
N ASP A 61 1.84 -11.35 10.70
CA ASP A 61 1.08 -12.57 10.96
C ASP A 61 -0.43 -12.36 10.74
N ALA A 62 -0.78 -11.76 9.59
CA ALA A 62 -2.17 -11.50 9.23
C ALA A 62 -2.96 -12.81 9.13
N ASP A 63 -4.12 -12.85 9.79
CA ASP A 63 -4.98 -14.02 9.93
C ASP A 63 -5.97 -14.22 8.77
N PHE A 64 -5.98 -13.28 7.81
CA PHE A 64 -6.78 -13.34 6.61
C PHE A 64 -5.99 -13.84 5.40
N ILE A 65 -6.70 -14.29 4.36
CA ILE A 65 -6.07 -14.81 3.14
C ILE A 65 -5.51 -13.64 2.33
N HIS A 66 -4.18 -13.55 2.23
CA HIS A 66 -3.47 -12.65 1.34
C HIS A 66 -2.67 -13.43 0.30
N LYS A 67 -2.65 -12.92 -0.94
CA LYS A 67 -1.92 -13.54 -2.06
C LYS A 67 -1.15 -12.52 -2.85
N ARG A 68 0.10 -12.86 -3.19
CA ARG A 68 0.84 -12.14 -4.22
C ARG A 68 0.39 -12.57 -5.61
N VAL A 69 0.13 -11.61 -6.49
CA VAL A 69 -0.18 -11.89 -7.90
C VAL A 69 0.48 -10.87 -8.82
N LEU A 70 1.07 -11.36 -9.92
CA LEU A 70 1.77 -10.54 -10.92
C LEU A 70 1.00 -10.47 -12.25
N HIS A 71 0.29 -11.54 -12.60
CA HIS A 71 -0.35 -11.70 -13.91
C HIS A 71 -1.86 -11.79 -13.78
N PHE A 72 -2.56 -11.11 -14.68
CA PHE A 72 -4.02 -11.05 -14.67
C PHE A 72 -4.66 -12.43 -14.84
N ASP A 73 -4.14 -13.29 -15.73
CA ASP A 73 -4.67 -14.64 -15.95
C ASP A 73 -4.59 -15.52 -14.70
N ILE A 74 -3.51 -15.35 -13.92
CA ILE A 74 -3.33 -16.06 -12.65
C ILE A 74 -4.33 -15.56 -11.61
N PHE A 75 -4.61 -14.25 -11.58
CA PHE A 75 -5.69 -13.70 -10.76
C PHE A 75 -7.06 -14.27 -11.15
N LEU A 76 -7.38 -14.32 -12.45
CA LEU A 76 -8.65 -14.86 -12.94
C LEU A 76 -8.84 -16.33 -12.56
N GLN A 77 -7.80 -17.15 -12.67
CA GLN A 77 -7.86 -18.55 -12.23
C GLN A 77 -7.99 -18.66 -10.71
N GLY A 78 -7.23 -17.84 -9.99
CA GLY A 78 -7.20 -17.84 -8.53
C GLY A 78 -8.53 -17.45 -7.89
N LYS A 79 -9.19 -16.40 -8.42
CA LYS A 79 -10.42 -15.84 -7.83
C LYS A 79 -11.61 -16.80 -7.87
N VAL A 80 -11.61 -17.77 -8.79
CA VAL A 80 -12.67 -18.80 -8.91
C VAL A 80 -12.78 -19.67 -7.64
N ASN A 81 -11.72 -19.75 -6.84
CA ASN A 81 -11.74 -20.48 -5.57
C ASN A 81 -12.44 -19.70 -4.43
N TYR A 82 -12.80 -18.43 -4.65
CA TYR A 82 -13.29 -17.51 -3.61
C TYR A 82 -14.67 -16.92 -3.94
N LYS A 83 -15.56 -17.68 -4.59
CA LYS A 83 -16.88 -17.21 -5.05
C LYS A 83 -17.80 -16.66 -3.95
N HIS A 84 -17.54 -17.01 -2.69
CA HIS A 84 -18.33 -16.58 -1.53
C HIS A 84 -17.60 -15.56 -0.63
N ALA A 85 -16.47 -15.04 -1.09
CA ALA A 85 -15.66 -14.07 -0.35
C ALA A 85 -15.50 -12.80 -1.17
N THR A 86 -15.41 -11.66 -0.49
CA THR A 86 -15.06 -10.39 -1.13
C THR A 86 -13.63 -10.46 -1.64
N ILE A 87 -13.40 -9.99 -2.86
CA ILE A 87 -12.06 -9.97 -3.46
C ILE A 87 -11.54 -8.54 -3.41
N TYR A 88 -10.43 -8.34 -2.71
CA TYR A 88 -9.74 -7.07 -2.65
C TYR A 88 -8.46 -7.07 -3.49
N LEU A 89 -8.11 -5.91 -4.01
CA LEU A 89 -6.93 -5.65 -4.84
C LEU A 89 -6.26 -4.35 -4.36
N THR A 90 -4.94 -4.33 -4.22
CA THR A 90 -4.20 -3.07 -4.06
C THR A 90 -4.00 -2.39 -5.41
N ASP A 91 -3.79 -1.07 -5.40
CA ASP A 91 -3.53 -0.30 -6.61
C ASP A 91 -2.27 -0.75 -7.34
N HIS A 92 -1.26 -1.30 -6.65
CA HIS A 92 -0.09 -1.89 -7.29
C HIS A 92 -0.44 -3.08 -8.19
N VAL A 93 -1.37 -3.94 -7.74
CA VAL A 93 -1.87 -5.05 -8.57
C VAL A 93 -2.70 -4.53 -9.74
N VAL A 94 -3.60 -3.57 -9.47
CA VAL A 94 -4.43 -2.94 -10.52
C VAL A 94 -3.56 -2.30 -11.60
N LYS A 95 -2.55 -1.51 -11.21
CA LYS A 95 -1.58 -0.90 -12.12
C LYS A 95 -0.84 -1.96 -12.93
N GLY A 96 -0.33 -3.00 -12.27
CA GLY A 96 0.36 -4.10 -12.94
C GLY A 96 -0.51 -4.80 -13.98
N PHE A 97 -1.80 -4.96 -13.71
CA PHE A 97 -2.76 -5.52 -14.69
C PHE A 97 -3.06 -4.54 -15.84
N THR A 98 -3.22 -3.25 -15.54
CA THR A 98 -3.41 -2.23 -16.59
C THR A 98 -2.20 -2.12 -17.52
N GLU A 99 -0.98 -2.23 -16.98
CA GLU A 99 0.26 -2.26 -17.77
C GLU A 99 0.37 -3.50 -18.68
N GLN A 100 -0.36 -4.58 -18.35
CA GLN A 100 -0.50 -5.77 -19.20
C GLN A 100 -1.54 -5.59 -20.33
N GLY A 101 -2.16 -4.41 -20.44
CA GLY A 101 -3.17 -4.11 -21.46
C GLY A 101 -4.60 -4.49 -21.06
N VAL A 102 -4.85 -4.79 -19.78
CA VAL A 102 -6.17 -5.17 -19.28
C VAL A 102 -6.97 -3.94 -18.86
N SER A 103 -8.21 -3.83 -19.35
CA SER A 103 -9.15 -2.79 -18.90
C SER A 103 -9.92 -3.25 -17.67
N LEU A 104 -9.79 -2.52 -16.57
CA LEU A 104 -10.36 -2.89 -15.26
C LEU A 104 -11.43 -1.91 -14.74
N GLU A 105 -11.70 -0.81 -15.45
CA GLU A 105 -12.53 0.30 -14.96
C GLU A 105 -13.94 -0.12 -14.51
N ARG A 106 -14.50 -1.15 -15.14
CA ARG A 106 -15.84 -1.67 -14.82
C ARG A 106 -15.85 -2.70 -13.70
N HIS A 107 -14.67 -3.19 -13.31
CA HIS A 107 -14.52 -4.27 -12.35
C HIS A 107 -13.99 -3.80 -11.00
N LEU A 108 -13.77 -2.51 -10.81
CA LEU A 108 -13.12 -1.97 -9.61
C LEU A 108 -14.02 -0.96 -8.91
N ARG A 109 -14.32 -1.24 -7.64
CA ARG A 109 -14.90 -0.28 -6.70
C ARG A 109 -13.82 0.17 -5.73
N LYS A 110 -13.53 1.47 -5.69
CA LYS A 110 -12.59 2.03 -4.70
C LYS A 110 -13.19 1.91 -3.30
N VAL A 111 -12.44 1.30 -2.38
CA VAL A 111 -12.85 1.11 -0.97
C VAL A 111 -12.27 2.21 -0.11
N LYS A 112 -10.93 2.33 -0.09
CA LYS A 112 -10.21 3.26 0.79
C LYS A 112 -8.80 3.53 0.25
N THR A 113 -8.25 4.70 0.56
CA THR A 113 -6.83 5.00 0.33
C THR A 113 -6.13 5.20 1.67
N TYR A 114 -4.97 4.59 1.82
CA TYR A 114 -4.07 4.67 2.95
C TYR A 114 -2.87 5.52 2.56
N GLN A 115 -2.47 6.44 3.45
CA GLN A 115 -1.38 7.37 3.18
C GLN A 115 -0.39 7.40 4.34
N SER A 116 0.88 7.51 3.99
CA SER A 116 2.04 7.64 4.86
C SER A 116 3.08 8.52 4.15
N SER A 117 4.26 8.70 4.76
CA SER A 117 5.28 9.59 4.21
C SER A 117 5.86 9.04 2.91
N THR A 118 5.60 9.70 1.78
CA THR A 118 6.20 9.33 0.47
C THR A 118 7.70 9.63 0.41
N LEU A 119 8.24 10.42 1.33
CA LEU A 119 9.69 10.60 1.48
C LEU A 119 10.34 9.36 2.10
N ALA A 120 9.67 8.74 3.08
CA ALA A 120 10.16 7.55 3.75
C ALA A 120 9.85 6.27 2.93
N ASP A 121 8.63 6.22 2.40
CA ASP A 121 8.05 5.08 1.70
C ASP A 121 7.66 5.52 0.27
N PRO A 122 8.61 5.72 -0.66
CA PRO A 122 8.29 6.31 -1.96
C PRO A 122 7.38 5.44 -2.84
N ILE A 123 7.45 4.11 -2.69
CA ILE A 123 6.64 3.16 -3.47
C ILE A 123 5.32 2.82 -2.77
N TYR A 124 5.32 2.76 -1.44
CA TYR A 124 4.19 2.31 -0.62
C TYR A 124 3.63 3.41 0.29
N GLY A 125 4.02 4.66 0.04
CA GLY A 125 3.57 5.83 0.79
C GLY A 125 2.09 6.10 0.59
N GLU A 126 1.54 5.62 -0.53
CA GLU A 126 0.11 5.61 -0.80
C GLU A 126 -0.30 4.22 -1.31
N ILE A 127 -1.36 3.66 -0.73
CA ILE A 127 -1.97 2.42 -1.19
C ILE A 127 -3.47 2.62 -1.29
N THR A 128 -4.06 2.34 -2.44
CA THR A 128 -5.51 2.32 -2.62
C THR A 128 -6.02 0.89 -2.67
N LEU A 129 -6.98 0.59 -1.79
CA LEU A 129 -7.71 -0.66 -1.77
C LEU A 129 -8.92 -0.56 -2.70
N TYR A 130 -9.01 -1.52 -3.61
CA TYR A 130 -10.15 -1.75 -4.48
C TYR A 130 -10.83 -3.06 -4.13
N GLU A 131 -12.13 -3.10 -4.34
CA GLU A 131 -12.93 -4.30 -4.35
C GLU A 131 -13.22 -4.68 -5.81
N TRP A 132 -13.07 -5.96 -6.12
CA TRP A 132 -13.43 -6.51 -7.41
C TRP A 132 -14.94 -6.71 -7.50
N ILE A 133 -15.57 -6.09 -8.49
CA ILE A 133 -17.00 -6.21 -8.79
C ILE A 133 -17.16 -6.91 -10.15
N ASP A 134 -17.76 -8.10 -10.16
CA ASP A 134 -18.17 -8.84 -11.37
C ASP A 134 -19.70 -8.88 -11.48
#